data_AF-A0A8C6VRP9-F1
#
_entry.id   AF-A0A8C6VRP9-F1
#
_cell.length_a   1.000
_cell.length_b   1.000
_cell.length_c   1.000
_cell.angle_alpha   90.00
_cell.angle_beta   90.00
_cell.angle_gamma   90.00
#
_symmetry.space_group_name_H-M   'P 1'
#
loop_
_entity.id
_entity.type
_entity.pdbx_description
1 polymer ?
#
loop_
_entity_poly.entity_id
_entity_poly.type
_entity_poly.pdbx_seq_one_letter_code
_entity_poly.pdbx_strand_id
1 'polypeptide(L)'
;MQHPNFETRHPLQTEEQQETGFDPLHNFNKNRSSTSSNSQCQSTFHSYRKEWDDLFLNSNYLARIRQAGISGRLRSSRFRSVCWKIYLEVLPENKGQWINRTKELRAQYEKIKETHITNPRKAAGQQDLVVNNPLSQDEGSLWNKFFQDKELKGMIKQDVFRTFPEIRYFQDEDVRTKLTDILFCYARENEQLLYKQGMHELLAPIVFVLHCDHQAFQHASETSSPSEEMKCLLNPAYLEHDAYAMFSHLMDTAEPWFSSFEREVRKGKEEMLTSIPFARPQDSGPSVAIVTKVNRIQDQLVKKHDVELHMHLNRLEIAPQIYGIRWVRLLFGREFPLQDLLVVWDALFADSITLDLVDYIFVAMLLYIRDALIASNFQTCLGLLMHYPPTGDINALLQKALFLRDPKNNPRPVNYQFQQNLDYYKTRGADLMNKTGSGTKAAPININKVSSSLLSFGRKLISPAVSGVSGGVSPINSEVYASSTSPTSTSFPSAAVPILPDPPTAAPTQSQPHNYRLLKSESMPQLKTHLLALV
;
A
#
# COMPACT_ATOMS: atom_id res chain seq x y z
N MET A 1 -54.05 38.37 -17.69
CA MET A 1 -53.40 38.44 -19.01
C MET A 1 -51.94 38.83 -18.81
N GLN A 2 -51.03 37.87 -19.00
CA GLN A 2 -49.73 37.97 -19.70
C GLN A 2 -48.79 36.88 -19.17
N HIS A 3 -48.25 36.13 -20.13
CA HIS A 3 -47.57 34.85 -20.00
C HIS A 3 -46.13 34.98 -19.46
N PRO A 4 -45.58 33.93 -18.84
CA PRO A 4 -44.14 33.78 -18.68
C PRO A 4 -43.52 33.20 -19.97
N ASN A 5 -42.48 33.85 -20.47
CA ASN A 5 -41.71 33.37 -21.62
C ASN A 5 -40.93 32.11 -21.24
N PHE A 6 -41.24 31.01 -21.94
CA PHE A 6 -40.38 29.85 -22.10
C PHE A 6 -39.32 30.17 -23.16
N GLU A 7 -38.04 30.09 -22.80
CA GLU A 7 -36.97 29.86 -23.78
C GLU A 7 -36.49 28.42 -23.66
N THR A 8 -36.84 27.64 -24.68
CA THR A 8 -36.30 26.32 -25.01
C THR A 8 -34.84 26.42 -25.44
N ARG A 9 -33.93 25.69 -24.78
CA ARG A 9 -32.62 25.32 -25.35
C ARG A 9 -32.56 23.82 -25.64
N HIS A 10 -32.11 23.52 -26.86
CA HIS A 10 -31.96 22.20 -27.46
C HIS A 10 -30.67 21.51 -26.95
N PRO A 11 -30.59 20.17 -26.87
CA PRO A 11 -29.47 19.47 -26.24
C PRO A 11 -28.29 19.39 -27.21
N LEU A 12 -27.17 20.00 -26.81
CA LEU A 12 -25.77 19.77 -27.21
C LEU A 12 -24.99 21.08 -26.97
N GLN A 13 -24.86 21.47 -25.69
CA GLN A 13 -23.81 22.38 -25.23
C GLN A 13 -23.12 21.71 -24.05
N THR A 14 -21.86 21.35 -24.27
CA THR A 14 -20.93 20.78 -23.30
C THR A 14 -20.61 21.86 -22.26
N GLU A 15 -21.13 21.70 -21.04
CA GLU A 15 -20.63 22.43 -19.88
C GLU A 15 -19.35 21.75 -19.38
N GLU A 16 -18.20 22.29 -19.76
CA GLU A 16 -16.96 22.13 -19.00
C GLU A 16 -17.10 22.89 -17.67
N GLN A 17 -17.75 22.28 -16.68
CA GLN A 17 -17.60 22.69 -15.29
C GLN A 17 -16.27 22.11 -14.79
N GLN A 18 -15.22 22.92 -14.84
CA GLN A 18 -14.01 22.72 -14.06
C GLN A 18 -14.40 22.66 -12.58
N GLU A 19 -14.38 21.44 -12.01
CA GLU A 19 -14.26 21.24 -10.57
C GLU A 19 -12.96 21.90 -10.13
N THR A 20 -13.07 23.13 -9.64
CA THR A 20 -11.96 23.83 -9.00
C THR A 20 -11.71 23.17 -7.66
N GLY A 21 -10.81 22.18 -7.68
CA GLY A 21 -10.18 21.65 -6.48
C GLY A 21 -9.57 22.81 -5.69
N PHE A 22 -9.89 22.87 -4.41
CA PHE A 22 -9.19 23.73 -3.46
C PHE A 22 -7.72 23.27 -3.41
N ASP A 23 -6.84 23.98 -4.12
CA ASP A 23 -5.39 23.83 -4.03
C ASP A 23 -4.88 24.66 -2.83
N PRO A 24 -4.36 24.02 -1.76
CA PRO A 24 -3.77 24.73 -0.62
C PRO A 24 -2.60 25.64 -1.00
N LEU A 25 -2.01 25.46 -2.19
CA LEU A 25 -0.85 26.22 -2.68
C LEU A 25 -1.22 27.48 -3.46
N HIS A 26 -2.47 27.63 -3.92
CA HIS A 26 -2.82 28.73 -4.83
C HIS A 26 -2.92 30.11 -4.12
N ASN A 27 -3.18 30.13 -2.81
CA ASN A 27 -3.17 31.39 -2.04
C ASN A 27 -1.77 31.93 -1.74
N PHE A 28 -0.70 31.15 -1.98
CA PHE A 28 0.66 31.54 -1.63
C PHE A 28 1.39 32.32 -2.73
N ASN A 29 0.94 32.23 -3.99
CA ASN A 29 1.70 32.77 -5.12
C ASN A 29 1.34 34.21 -5.53
N LYS A 30 0.42 34.89 -4.83
CA LYS A 30 -0.03 36.25 -5.22
C LYS A 30 0.66 37.42 -4.49
N ASN A 31 1.58 37.17 -3.56
CA ASN A 31 2.28 38.24 -2.82
C ASN A 31 3.71 38.50 -3.31
N ARG A 32 3.89 38.67 -4.64
CA ARG A 32 5.10 39.27 -5.21
C ARG A 32 4.81 40.65 -5.81
N SER A 33 4.44 41.59 -4.95
CA SER A 33 4.68 43.02 -5.20
C SER A 33 4.74 43.82 -3.89
N SER A 34 5.92 44.40 -3.66
CA SER A 34 6.24 45.62 -2.90
C SER A 34 5.92 45.74 -1.39
N THR A 35 7.01 45.69 -0.60
CA THR A 35 7.34 46.60 0.53
C THR A 35 6.63 46.45 1.89
N SER A 36 6.16 45.26 2.28
CA SER A 36 5.68 44.96 3.66
C SER A 36 6.21 43.65 4.28
N SER A 37 7.30 43.09 3.76
CA SER A 37 7.73 41.71 4.07
C SER A 37 8.09 41.44 5.54
N ASN A 38 8.64 42.42 6.26
CA ASN A 38 9.21 42.14 7.59
C ASN A 38 8.15 41.91 8.69
N SER A 39 7.00 42.61 8.63
CA SER A 39 5.92 42.44 9.61
C SER A 39 5.07 41.19 9.34
N GLN A 40 4.86 40.85 8.06
CA GLN A 40 4.08 39.68 7.65
C GLN A 40 4.84 38.36 7.88
N CYS A 41 6.16 38.35 7.67
CA CYS A 41 7.01 37.21 8.01
C CYS A 41 6.99 36.94 9.52
N GLN A 42 7.22 37.97 10.35
CA GLN A 42 7.16 37.81 11.81
C GLN A 42 5.81 37.24 12.27
N SER A 43 4.68 37.76 11.77
CA SER A 43 3.34 37.24 12.10
C SER A 43 3.16 35.74 11.81
N THR A 44 3.69 35.27 10.67
CA THR A 44 3.59 33.87 10.23
C THR A 44 4.32 32.92 11.17
N PHE A 45 5.53 33.28 11.62
CA PHE A 45 6.25 32.44 12.58
C PHE A 45 5.61 32.46 13.97
N HIS A 46 5.12 33.61 14.43
CA HIS A 46 4.39 33.69 15.70
C HIS A 46 3.16 32.77 15.68
N SER A 47 2.44 32.69 14.56
CA SER A 47 1.35 31.73 14.36
C SER A 47 1.83 30.27 14.44
N TYR A 48 2.94 29.94 13.76
CA TYR A 48 3.50 28.58 13.78
C TYR A 48 3.94 28.13 15.18
N ARG A 49 4.67 29.00 15.89
CA ARG A 49 5.10 28.73 17.26
C ARG A 49 3.92 28.65 18.22
N LYS A 50 2.94 29.55 18.07
CA LYS A 50 1.72 29.51 18.88
C LYS A 50 0.98 28.19 18.70
N GLU A 51 0.84 27.70 17.47
CA GLU A 51 0.21 26.40 17.20
C GLU A 51 0.96 25.26 17.89
N TRP A 52 2.31 25.26 17.87
CA TRP A 52 3.10 24.27 18.60
C TRP A 52 2.86 24.31 20.11
N ASP A 53 2.88 25.51 20.70
CA ASP A 53 2.64 25.69 22.13
C ASP A 53 1.20 25.27 22.48
N ASP A 54 0.25 25.63 21.62
CA ASP A 54 -1.14 25.22 21.67
C ASP A 54 -1.32 23.71 21.44
N LEU A 55 -0.36 22.97 20.91
CA LEU A 55 -0.49 21.51 20.78
C LEU A 55 0.25 20.76 21.88
N PHE A 56 1.42 21.25 22.33
CA PHE A 56 2.37 20.44 23.09
C PHE A 56 2.91 21.06 24.39
N LEU A 57 2.54 22.30 24.75
CA LEU A 57 3.06 22.94 25.97
C LEU A 57 2.24 22.63 27.23
N ASN A 58 0.94 22.40 27.07
CA ASN A 58 0.04 22.16 28.19
C ASN A 58 0.31 20.81 28.89
N SER A 59 0.13 20.74 30.21
CA SER A 59 0.31 19.49 30.98
C SER A 59 -0.62 18.36 30.52
N ASN A 60 -1.81 18.70 30.03
CA ASN A 60 -2.77 17.76 29.45
C ASN A 60 -2.77 17.81 27.91
N TYR A 61 -1.60 17.96 27.30
CA TYR A 61 -1.52 18.09 25.85
C TYR A 61 -2.04 16.84 25.12
N LEU A 62 -1.85 15.64 25.67
CA LEU A 62 -2.31 14.37 25.10
C LEU A 62 -3.82 14.37 24.82
N ALA A 63 -4.65 14.76 25.79
CA ALA A 63 -6.09 14.85 25.60
C ALA A 63 -6.46 15.89 24.53
N ARG A 64 -5.71 17.01 24.47
CA ARG A 64 -5.96 18.09 23.49
C ARG A 64 -5.63 17.67 22.07
N ILE A 65 -4.49 17.02 21.86
CA ILE A 65 -4.13 16.49 20.53
C ILE A 65 -5.13 15.40 20.12
N ARG A 66 -5.46 14.45 21.01
CA ARG A 66 -6.47 13.41 20.73
C ARG A 66 -7.80 14.01 20.30
N GLN A 67 -8.29 15.02 21.03
CA GLN A 67 -9.49 15.74 20.64
C GLN A 67 -9.34 16.46 19.29
N ALA A 68 -8.16 17.04 19.00
CA ALA A 68 -7.89 17.67 17.72
C ALA A 68 -7.92 16.67 16.55
N GLY A 69 -7.41 15.45 16.73
CA GLY A 69 -7.51 14.36 15.75
C GLY A 69 -8.96 13.92 15.52
N ILE A 70 -9.68 13.62 16.61
CA ILE A 70 -11.09 13.17 16.55
C ILE A 70 -12.03 14.23 15.94
N SER A 71 -11.76 15.51 16.15
CA SER A 71 -12.57 16.61 15.60
C SER A 71 -12.14 17.07 14.20
N GLY A 72 -11.17 16.40 13.58
CA GLY A 72 -10.66 16.77 12.25
C GLY A 72 -9.89 18.09 12.20
N ARG A 73 -9.55 18.70 13.34
CA ARG A 73 -8.83 19.98 13.42
C ARG A 73 -7.39 19.88 12.96
N LEU A 74 -6.81 18.68 12.93
CA LEU A 74 -5.48 18.46 12.38
C LEU A 74 -5.42 18.68 10.87
N ARG A 75 -6.56 18.76 10.16
CA ARG A 75 -6.63 19.03 8.71
C ARG A 75 -5.86 20.29 8.29
N SER A 76 -5.86 21.33 9.12
CA SER A 76 -5.13 22.58 8.88
C SER A 76 -3.85 22.71 9.72
N SER A 77 -3.47 21.67 10.47
CA SER A 77 -2.30 21.72 11.33
C SER A 77 -1.01 21.54 10.54
N ARG A 78 0.05 22.20 11.02
CA ARG A 78 1.43 22.13 10.49
C ARG A 78 2.34 21.18 11.29
N PHE A 79 1.74 20.41 12.19
CA PHE A 79 2.40 19.46 13.10
C PHE A 79 1.66 18.12 13.18
N ARG A 80 0.94 17.76 12.11
CA ARG A 80 0.15 16.52 12.06
C ARG A 80 1.04 15.28 12.22
N SER A 81 2.21 15.26 11.59
CA SER A 81 3.19 14.17 11.70
C SER A 81 3.66 13.97 13.14
N VAL A 82 3.83 15.05 13.91
CA VAL A 82 4.24 14.96 15.32
C VAL A 82 3.12 14.37 16.16
N CYS A 83 1.86 14.76 15.91
CA CYS A 83 0.70 14.14 16.54
C CYS A 83 0.64 12.63 16.23
N TRP A 84 0.82 12.24 14.97
CA TRP A 84 0.84 10.83 14.56
C TRP A 84 1.98 10.04 15.20
N LYS A 85 3.18 10.62 15.31
CA LYS A 85 4.30 9.99 16.03
C LYS A 85 3.95 9.69 17.50
N ILE A 86 3.15 10.53 18.15
CA ILE A 86 2.69 10.29 19.53
C ILE A 86 1.58 9.24 19.55
N TYR A 87 0.61 9.31 18.64
CA TYR A 87 -0.50 8.36 18.57
C TYR A 87 -0.07 6.93 18.27
N LEU A 88 0.92 6.77 17.39
CA LEU A 88 1.52 5.49 17.02
C LEU A 88 2.61 5.06 18.02
N GLU A 89 2.74 5.75 19.16
CA GLU A 89 3.71 5.44 20.23
C GLU A 89 5.19 5.45 19.78
N VAL A 90 5.48 6.06 18.63
CA VAL A 90 6.86 6.28 18.14
C VAL A 90 7.59 7.26 19.06
N LEU A 91 6.88 8.29 19.52
CA LEU A 91 7.34 9.23 20.54
C LEU A 91 6.65 8.93 21.88
N PRO A 92 7.40 8.90 22.99
CA PRO A 92 6.82 8.70 24.31
C PRO A 92 5.97 9.91 24.73
N GLU A 93 5.09 9.71 25.71
CA GLU A 93 4.29 10.79 26.32
C GLU A 93 5.15 11.85 27.02
N ASN A 94 6.38 11.49 27.42
CA ASN A 94 7.29 12.46 28.01
C ASN A 94 8.06 13.24 26.92
N LYS A 95 7.70 14.52 26.74
CA LYS A 95 8.36 15.44 25.79
C LYS A 95 9.88 15.54 25.98
N GLY A 96 10.38 15.43 27.21
CA GLY A 96 11.82 15.48 27.49
C GLY A 96 12.60 14.32 26.87
N GLN A 97 11.93 13.24 26.47
CA GLN A 97 12.55 12.06 25.86
C GLN A 97 12.48 12.07 24.32
N TRP A 98 11.73 13.00 23.71
CA TRP A 98 11.47 12.99 22.27
C TRP A 98 12.74 13.03 21.44
N ILE A 99 13.66 13.96 21.74
CA ILE A 99 14.91 14.12 21.01
C ILE A 99 15.75 12.82 21.05
N ASN A 100 15.88 12.23 22.24
CA ASN A 100 16.68 11.02 22.41
C ASN A 100 16.06 9.84 21.67
N ARG A 101 14.74 9.65 21.81
CA ARG A 101 14.01 8.57 21.13
C ARG A 101 14.09 8.71 19.61
N THR A 102 13.93 9.92 19.08
CA THR A 102 14.06 10.17 17.63
C THR A 102 15.45 9.85 17.12
N LYS A 103 16.51 10.26 17.83
CA LYS A 103 17.89 9.93 17.44
C LYS A 103 18.16 8.44 17.47
N GLU A 104 17.65 7.74 18.49
CA GLU A 104 17.76 6.29 18.62
C GLU A 104 17.10 5.57 17.43
N LEU A 105 15.85 5.89 17.12
CA LEU A 105 15.10 5.30 16.01
C LEU A 105 15.76 5.57 14.65
N ARG A 106 16.30 6.77 14.44
CA ARG A 106 17.06 7.11 13.22
C ARG A 106 18.33 6.29 13.11
N ALA A 107 19.07 6.11 14.19
CA ALA A 107 20.27 5.26 14.20
C ALA A 107 19.93 3.78 13.95
N GLN A 108 18.81 3.30 14.49
CA GLN A 108 18.31 1.94 14.22
C GLN A 108 18.01 1.73 12.73
N TYR A 109 17.26 2.65 12.11
CA TYR A 109 16.96 2.53 10.68
C TYR A 109 18.21 2.64 9.80
N GLU A 110 19.17 3.52 10.14
CA GLU A 110 20.42 3.62 9.39
C GLU A 110 21.18 2.28 9.40
N LYS A 111 21.26 1.62 10.56
CA LYS A 111 21.87 0.29 10.68
C LYS A 111 21.14 -0.76 9.84
N ILE A 112 19.81 -0.74 9.81
CA ILE A 112 18.98 -1.65 9.00
C ILE A 112 19.25 -1.41 7.51
N LYS A 113 19.26 -0.15 7.09
CA LYS A 113 19.54 0.27 5.72
C LYS A 113 20.96 -0.14 5.28
N GLU A 114 21.96 0.06 6.11
CA GLU A 114 23.33 -0.43 5.86
C GLU A 114 23.37 -1.96 5.78
N THR A 115 22.60 -2.67 6.60
CA THR A 115 22.60 -4.14 6.60
C THR A 115 21.99 -4.71 5.32
N HIS A 116 20.85 -4.18 4.87
CA HIS A 116 20.08 -4.78 3.78
C HIS A 116 20.24 -4.08 2.43
N ILE A 117 20.56 -2.79 2.39
CA ILE A 117 20.77 -2.00 1.17
C ILE A 117 22.26 -1.84 0.87
N THR A 118 23.11 -2.81 1.29
CA THR A 118 24.52 -2.82 0.91
C THR A 118 24.75 -3.49 -0.45
N ASN A 119 25.57 -2.84 -1.28
CA ASN A 119 25.98 -3.37 -2.58
C ASN A 119 26.86 -4.62 -2.40
N PRO A 120 26.50 -5.79 -2.93
CA PRO A 120 27.30 -7.02 -2.81
C PRO A 120 28.72 -6.86 -3.34
N ARG A 121 28.97 -5.93 -4.27
CA ARG A 121 30.33 -5.65 -4.79
C ARG A 121 31.28 -5.04 -3.74
N LYS A 122 30.75 -4.42 -2.69
CA LYS A 122 31.55 -3.95 -1.55
C LYS A 122 31.85 -5.07 -0.55
N ALA A 123 30.97 -6.08 -0.44
CA ALA A 123 31.11 -7.22 0.46
C ALA A 123 31.89 -8.40 -0.16
N ALA A 124 31.86 -8.57 -1.49
CA ALA A 124 32.53 -9.65 -2.23
C ALA A 124 34.07 -9.59 -2.16
N GLY A 125 34.64 -8.49 -1.68
CA GLY A 125 36.09 -8.36 -1.48
C GLY A 125 36.66 -9.09 -0.25
N GLN A 126 35.81 -9.72 0.58
CA GLN A 126 36.22 -10.26 1.89
C GLN A 126 35.92 -11.74 2.15
N GLN A 127 35.29 -12.50 1.23
CA GLN A 127 34.91 -13.89 1.51
C GLN A 127 35.06 -14.86 0.32
N ASP A 128 35.15 -16.15 0.66
CA ASP A 128 35.57 -17.28 -0.15
C ASP A 128 34.80 -17.42 -1.48
N LEU A 129 35.54 -17.41 -2.60
CA LEU A 129 35.02 -17.36 -3.97
C LEU A 129 34.36 -18.68 -4.41
N VAL A 130 34.55 -19.75 -3.65
CA VAL A 130 33.99 -21.09 -3.93
C VAL A 130 32.52 -21.18 -3.52
N VAL A 131 32.09 -20.43 -2.50
CA VAL A 131 30.69 -20.42 -2.00
C VAL A 131 29.87 -19.28 -2.62
N ASN A 132 30.52 -18.15 -2.94
CA ASN A 132 29.88 -16.91 -3.38
C ASN A 132 29.99 -16.66 -4.89
N ASN A 133 29.53 -17.62 -5.70
CA ASN A 133 29.43 -17.48 -7.16
C ASN A 133 27.97 -17.23 -7.60
N PRO A 134 27.69 -16.40 -8.62
CA PRO A 134 26.34 -16.18 -9.19
C PRO A 134 25.55 -17.42 -9.63
N LEU A 135 26.17 -18.59 -9.69
CA LEU A 135 25.53 -19.88 -10.01
C LEU A 135 25.38 -20.81 -8.79
N SER A 136 25.78 -20.37 -7.60
CA SER A 136 25.65 -21.17 -6.37
C SER A 136 24.17 -21.37 -6.03
N GLN A 137 23.77 -22.63 -5.87
CA GLN A 137 22.42 -23.05 -5.43
C GLN A 137 22.29 -23.13 -3.91
N ASP A 138 23.36 -22.80 -3.18
CA ASP A 138 23.35 -22.79 -1.72
C ASP A 138 22.37 -21.73 -1.19
N GLU A 139 21.47 -22.10 -0.28
CA GLU A 139 20.52 -21.20 0.37
C GLU A 139 21.23 -20.08 1.15
N GLY A 140 22.47 -20.32 1.61
CA GLY A 140 23.33 -19.34 2.28
C GLY A 140 24.15 -18.45 1.33
N SER A 141 24.08 -18.66 0.01
CA SER A 141 24.84 -17.88 -0.97
C SER A 141 24.41 -16.40 -0.99
N LEU A 142 25.39 -15.49 -0.92
CA LEU A 142 25.15 -14.05 -1.07
C LEU A 142 24.44 -13.70 -2.39
N TRP A 143 24.64 -14.52 -3.43
CA TRP A 143 23.98 -14.33 -4.73
C TRP A 143 22.52 -14.74 -4.70
N ASN A 144 22.17 -15.81 -3.99
CA ASN A 144 20.77 -16.24 -3.85
C ASN A 144 19.98 -15.16 -3.09
N LYS A 145 20.53 -14.67 -1.96
CA LYS A 145 19.98 -13.52 -1.23
C LYS A 145 19.87 -12.27 -2.11
N PHE A 146 20.89 -11.97 -2.91
CA PHE A 146 20.87 -10.83 -3.84
C PHE A 146 19.78 -10.95 -4.92
N PHE A 147 19.56 -12.13 -5.50
CA PHE A 147 18.51 -12.33 -6.51
C PHE A 147 17.12 -12.21 -5.89
N GLN A 148 16.91 -12.79 -4.70
CA GLN A 148 15.66 -12.61 -3.94
C GLN A 148 15.41 -11.14 -3.60
N ASP A 149 16.43 -10.41 -3.15
CA ASP A 149 16.33 -8.99 -2.85
C ASP A 149 16.03 -8.15 -4.10
N LYS A 150 16.61 -8.51 -5.24
CA LYS A 150 16.35 -7.86 -6.52
C LYS A 150 14.90 -8.08 -6.97
N GLU A 151 14.38 -9.30 -6.83
CA GLU A 151 12.98 -9.61 -7.16
C GLU A 151 12.02 -8.89 -6.22
N LEU A 152 12.28 -8.94 -4.90
CA LEU A 152 11.50 -8.25 -3.87
C LEU A 152 11.45 -6.74 -4.14
N LYS A 153 12.59 -6.09 -4.37
CA LYS A 153 12.64 -4.67 -4.75
C LYS A 153 11.90 -4.41 -6.06
N GLY A 154 11.99 -5.30 -7.04
CA GLY A 154 11.26 -5.19 -8.30
C GLY A 154 9.74 -5.15 -8.10
N MET A 155 9.20 -6.06 -7.28
CA MET A 155 7.78 -6.09 -6.93
C MET A 155 7.34 -4.80 -6.20
N ILE A 156 8.13 -4.38 -5.20
CA ILE A 156 7.85 -3.14 -4.46
C ILE A 156 7.85 -1.93 -5.40
N LYS A 157 8.83 -1.81 -6.30
CA LYS A 157 8.91 -0.69 -7.25
C LYS A 157 7.70 -0.60 -8.17
N GLN A 158 7.18 -1.74 -8.64
CA GLN A 158 5.99 -1.77 -9.48
C GLN A 158 4.77 -1.21 -8.74
N ASP A 159 4.64 -1.53 -7.46
CA ASP A 159 3.57 -1.04 -6.59
C ASP A 159 3.72 0.44 -6.23
N VAL A 160 4.93 0.85 -5.90
CA VAL A 160 5.25 2.25 -5.61
C VAL A 160 4.98 3.13 -6.84
N PHE A 161 5.31 2.67 -8.06
CA PHE A 161 5.08 3.42 -9.29
C PHE A 161 3.60 3.80 -9.52
N ARG A 162 2.68 2.94 -9.06
CA ARG A 162 1.22 3.10 -9.23
C ARG A 162 0.50 3.66 -7.99
N THR A 163 1.26 4.14 -7.01
CA THR A 163 0.74 4.71 -5.75
C THR A 163 0.32 6.15 -5.95
N PHE A 164 -0.95 6.49 -5.68
CA PHE A 164 -1.53 7.84 -5.82
C PHE A 164 -1.07 8.58 -7.09
N PRO A 165 -1.28 8.02 -8.30
CA PRO A 165 -0.73 8.54 -9.55
C PRO A 165 -1.19 9.96 -9.89
N GLU A 166 -2.33 10.39 -9.37
CA GLU A 166 -2.89 11.73 -9.52
C GLU A 166 -2.11 12.81 -8.75
N ILE A 167 -1.25 12.43 -7.80
CA ILE A 167 -0.52 13.35 -6.93
C ILE A 167 0.94 13.45 -7.39
N ARG A 168 1.34 14.65 -7.81
CA ARG A 168 2.69 14.94 -8.34
C ARG A 168 3.82 14.52 -7.38
N TYR A 169 3.62 14.65 -6.07
CA TYR A 169 4.61 14.27 -5.07
C TYR A 169 5.05 12.79 -5.19
N PHE A 170 4.13 11.86 -5.46
CA PHE A 170 4.45 10.44 -5.61
C PHE A 170 4.98 10.05 -7.00
N GLN A 171 5.02 11.00 -7.93
CA GLN A 171 5.66 10.83 -9.22
C GLN A 171 7.17 11.12 -9.17
N ASP A 172 7.65 11.76 -8.10
CA ASP A 172 9.06 12.06 -7.91
C ASP A 172 9.87 10.78 -7.63
N GLU A 173 10.97 10.59 -8.38
CA GLU A 173 11.84 9.41 -8.26
C GLU A 173 12.55 9.33 -6.91
N ASP A 174 12.85 10.47 -6.27
CA ASP A 174 13.43 10.50 -4.93
C ASP A 174 12.43 9.98 -3.88
N VAL A 175 11.16 10.38 -4.00
CA VAL A 175 10.07 9.89 -3.14
C VAL A 175 9.82 8.40 -3.36
N ARG A 176 9.79 7.95 -4.62
CA ARG A 176 9.63 6.53 -4.97
C ARG A 176 10.78 5.67 -4.46
N THR A 177 12.01 6.21 -4.49
CA THR A 177 13.19 5.55 -3.94
C THR A 177 13.04 5.37 -2.43
N LYS A 178 12.68 6.45 -1.70
CA LYS A 178 12.42 6.38 -0.25
C LYS A 178 11.34 5.36 0.11
N LEU A 179 10.19 5.39 -0.59
CA LEU A 179 9.11 4.42 -0.38
C LEU A 179 9.60 2.98 -0.60
N THR A 180 10.36 2.75 -1.67
CA THR A 180 10.91 1.44 -2.01
C THR A 180 11.87 0.94 -0.94
N ASP A 181 12.79 1.80 -0.50
CA ASP A 181 13.82 1.45 0.48
C ASP A 181 13.21 1.14 1.85
N ILE A 182 12.23 1.94 2.30
CA ILE A 182 11.51 1.71 3.56
C ILE A 182 10.78 0.36 3.53
N LEU A 183 9.98 0.10 2.48
CA LEU A 183 9.23 -1.15 2.34
C LEU A 183 10.14 -2.36 2.23
N PHE A 184 11.27 -2.20 1.53
CA PHE A 184 12.26 -3.26 1.40
C PHE A 184 12.93 -3.57 2.74
N CYS A 185 13.40 -2.54 3.46
CA CYS A 185 13.98 -2.72 4.79
C CYS A 185 12.99 -3.37 5.75
N TYR A 186 11.73 -2.92 5.75
CA TYR A 186 10.69 -3.51 6.59
C TYR A 186 10.46 -4.99 6.24
N ALA A 187 10.37 -5.32 4.95
CA ALA A 187 10.19 -6.70 4.51
C ALA A 187 11.37 -7.61 4.91
N ARG A 188 12.60 -7.09 4.88
CA ARG A 188 13.80 -7.84 5.30
C ARG A 188 13.90 -8.03 6.81
N GLU A 189 13.46 -7.06 7.61
CA GLU A 189 13.37 -7.24 9.06
C GLU A 189 12.22 -8.18 9.47
N ASN A 190 11.22 -8.35 8.60
CA ASN A 190 10.04 -9.18 8.84
C ASN A 190 9.95 -10.33 7.84
N GLU A 191 10.98 -11.20 7.80
CA GLU A 191 11.10 -12.29 6.80
C GLU A 191 9.93 -13.28 6.79
N GLN A 192 9.16 -13.38 7.88
CA GLN A 192 7.96 -14.22 7.94
C GLN A 192 6.77 -13.63 7.17
N LEU A 193 6.65 -12.30 7.16
CA LEU A 193 5.58 -11.58 6.49
C LEU A 193 5.98 -11.23 5.05
N LEU A 194 7.23 -10.77 4.88
CA LEU A 194 7.76 -10.12 3.69
C LEU A 194 6.88 -8.96 3.22
N TYR A 195 7.21 -8.39 2.07
CA TYR A 195 6.36 -7.40 1.42
C TYR A 195 5.07 -8.05 0.93
N LYS A 196 3.94 -7.38 1.19
CA LYS A 196 2.63 -7.72 0.66
C LYS A 196 2.00 -6.51 0.00
N GLN A 197 1.42 -6.70 -1.18
CA GLN A 197 0.68 -5.65 -1.91
C GLN A 197 -0.35 -4.97 -1.00
N GLY A 198 -0.35 -3.64 -1.01
CA GLY A 198 -1.15 -2.79 -0.12
C GLY A 198 -0.33 -2.08 0.96
N MET A 199 0.83 -2.63 1.36
CA MET A 199 1.72 -1.97 2.33
C MET A 199 2.22 -0.60 1.84
N HIS A 200 2.45 -0.45 0.54
CA HIS A 200 2.82 0.84 -0.07
C HIS A 200 1.75 1.92 0.12
N GLU A 201 0.48 1.53 0.16
CA GLU A 201 -0.65 2.45 0.38
C GLU A 201 -0.78 2.85 1.84
N LEU A 202 -0.27 2.02 2.76
CA LEU A 202 -0.16 2.39 4.18
C LEU A 202 1.02 3.35 4.43
N LEU A 203 2.14 3.12 3.75
CA LEU A 203 3.33 3.97 3.91
C LEU A 203 3.18 5.36 3.26
N ALA A 204 2.55 5.44 2.09
CA ALA A 204 2.51 6.68 1.31
C ALA A 204 1.87 7.87 2.05
N PRO A 205 0.73 7.75 2.75
CA PRO A 205 0.16 8.86 3.54
C PRO A 205 1.09 9.33 4.67
N ILE A 206 1.83 8.42 5.31
CA ILE A 206 2.82 8.75 6.36
C ILE A 206 3.92 9.64 5.79
N VAL A 207 4.52 9.22 4.67
CA VAL A 207 5.59 9.96 3.98
C VAL A 207 5.09 11.34 3.53
N PHE A 208 3.85 11.41 3.02
CA PHE A 208 3.25 12.67 2.60
C PHE A 208 3.03 13.65 3.76
N VAL A 209 2.50 13.19 4.91
CA VAL A 209 2.28 14.06 6.07
C VAL A 209 3.60 14.56 6.66
N LEU A 210 4.63 13.71 6.73
CA LEU A 210 5.99 14.13 7.12
C LEU A 210 6.52 15.21 6.18
N HIS A 211 6.36 15.03 4.87
CA HIS A 211 6.79 16.01 3.88
C HIS A 211 6.10 17.37 4.05
N CYS A 212 4.78 17.39 4.23
CA CYS A 212 4.02 18.64 4.43
C CYS A 212 4.51 19.41 5.66
N ASP A 213 4.70 18.73 6.79
CA ASP A 213 5.18 19.36 8.02
C ASP A 213 6.64 19.84 7.89
N HIS A 214 7.49 19.09 7.18
CA HIS A 214 8.87 19.50 6.87
C HIS A 214 8.92 20.77 6.01
N GLN A 215 8.07 20.88 4.99
CA GLN A 215 7.97 22.10 4.19
C GLN A 215 7.50 23.30 5.02
N ALA A 216 6.47 23.08 5.86
CA ALA A 216 5.97 24.12 6.76
C ALA A 216 7.06 24.58 7.75
N PHE A 217 7.88 23.65 8.25
CA PHE A 217 9.00 23.91 9.14
C PHE A 217 10.13 24.70 8.46
N GLN A 218 10.51 24.33 7.24
CA GLN A 218 11.55 25.05 6.47
C GLN A 218 11.17 26.52 6.28
N HIS A 219 9.95 26.78 5.81
CA HIS A 219 9.44 28.14 5.62
C HIS A 219 9.40 28.94 6.94
N ALA A 220 9.03 28.31 8.05
CA ALA A 220 9.04 28.96 9.36
C ALA A 220 10.47 29.29 9.84
N SER A 221 11.42 28.41 9.57
CA SER A 221 12.82 28.52 10.02
C SER A 221 13.59 29.63 9.31
N GLU A 222 13.18 30.03 8.11
CA GLU A 222 13.77 31.18 7.39
C GLU A 222 13.52 32.50 8.13
N THR A 223 12.48 32.57 8.96
CA THR A 223 12.04 33.83 9.58
C THR A 223 12.55 33.99 11.02
N SER A 224 12.91 32.91 11.72
CA SER A 224 13.41 32.97 13.10
C SER A 224 14.00 31.64 13.56
N SER A 225 14.54 31.59 14.79
CA SER A 225 15.10 30.38 15.38
C SER A 225 14.01 29.48 16.02
N PRO A 226 13.70 28.31 15.43
CA PRO A 226 12.83 27.32 16.06
C PRO A 226 13.48 26.68 17.29
N SER A 227 12.67 26.03 18.13
CA SER A 227 13.16 25.25 19.28
C SER A 227 13.98 24.04 18.84
N GLU A 228 14.86 23.53 19.72
CA GLU A 228 15.69 22.36 19.43
C GLU A 228 14.85 21.10 19.18
N GLU A 229 13.70 20.97 19.87
CA GLU A 229 12.74 19.90 19.64
C GLU A 229 12.18 19.93 18.23
N MET A 230 11.73 21.11 17.75
CA MET A 230 11.23 21.26 16.38
C MET A 230 12.31 20.93 15.35
N LYS A 231 13.53 21.47 15.53
CA LYS A 231 14.67 21.19 14.64
C LYS A 231 14.99 19.71 14.56
N CYS A 232 14.88 18.99 15.68
CA CYS A 232 15.13 17.55 15.70
C CYS A 232 14.01 16.79 15.00
N LEU A 233 12.75 17.05 15.36
CA LEU A 233 11.59 16.27 14.95
C LEU A 233 11.10 16.52 13.53
N LEU A 234 11.37 17.70 12.97
CA LEU A 234 10.88 18.15 11.67
C LEU A 234 12.03 18.33 10.66
N ASN A 235 13.15 17.65 10.88
CA ASN A 235 14.32 17.73 10.00
C ASN A 235 14.05 16.98 8.68
N PRO A 236 14.05 17.68 7.53
CA PRO A 236 13.77 17.07 6.23
C PRO A 236 14.75 15.95 5.83
N ALA A 237 16.00 16.00 6.32
CA ALA A 237 17.03 15.00 6.01
C ALA A 237 16.68 13.60 6.52
N TYR A 238 15.81 13.50 7.53
CA TYR A 238 15.43 12.25 8.18
C TYR A 238 13.99 11.82 7.85
N LEU A 239 13.41 12.33 6.76
CA LEU A 239 12.07 11.94 6.32
C LEU A 239 11.93 10.42 6.17
N GLU A 240 12.93 9.77 5.60
CA GLU A 240 12.91 8.32 5.37
C GLU A 240 12.95 7.53 6.69
N HIS A 241 13.83 7.92 7.60
CA HIS A 241 13.98 7.29 8.92
C HIS A 241 12.72 7.43 9.77
N ASP A 242 12.15 8.62 9.82
CA ASP A 242 10.95 8.90 10.60
C ASP A 242 9.74 8.16 10.01
N ALA A 243 9.66 8.07 8.68
CA ALA A 243 8.62 7.30 8.00
C ALA A 243 8.73 5.80 8.28
N TYR A 244 9.94 5.22 8.26
CA TYR A 244 10.15 3.83 8.63
C TYR A 244 9.71 3.53 10.06
N ALA A 245 10.05 4.39 11.01
CA ALA A 245 9.66 4.21 12.41
C ALA A 245 8.13 4.23 12.59
N MET A 246 7.46 5.22 11.97
CA MET A 246 6.00 5.34 12.00
C MET A 246 5.32 4.16 11.31
N PHE A 247 5.81 3.74 10.15
CA PHE A 247 5.28 2.61 9.40
C PHE A 247 5.43 1.30 10.16
N SER A 248 6.57 1.08 10.82
CA SER A 248 6.82 -0.12 11.61
C SER A 248 5.82 -0.23 12.78
N HIS A 249 5.61 0.85 13.54
CA HIS A 249 4.64 0.86 14.65
C HIS A 249 3.19 0.70 14.16
N LEU A 250 2.83 1.28 13.00
CA LEU A 250 1.52 1.02 12.40
C LEU A 250 1.36 -0.47 12.04
N MET A 251 2.41 -1.07 11.50
CA MET A 251 2.41 -2.47 11.11
C MET A 251 2.39 -3.43 12.30
N ASP A 252 2.87 -3.05 13.48
CA ASP A 252 2.74 -3.89 14.70
C ASP A 252 1.26 -4.23 15.00
N THR A 253 0.34 -3.32 14.65
CA THR A 253 -1.10 -3.56 14.77
C THR A 253 -1.72 -4.13 13.49
N ALA A 254 -1.28 -3.65 12.31
CA ALA A 254 -1.90 -4.02 11.03
C ALA A 254 -1.38 -5.34 10.44
N GLU A 255 -0.20 -5.84 10.85
CA GLU A 255 0.45 -7.06 10.35
C GLU A 255 -0.52 -8.24 10.22
N PRO A 256 -1.37 -8.57 11.23
CA PRO A 256 -2.25 -9.72 11.14
C PRO A 256 -3.15 -9.70 9.90
N TRP A 257 -3.50 -8.52 9.38
CA TRP A 257 -4.34 -8.36 8.18
C TRP A 257 -3.60 -8.66 6.87
N PHE A 258 -2.27 -8.74 6.92
CA PHE A 258 -1.40 -9.08 5.79
C PHE A 258 -0.82 -10.50 5.91
N SER A 259 -0.67 -11.01 7.14
CA SER A 259 -0.08 -12.31 7.40
C SER A 259 -0.97 -13.44 6.89
N SER A 260 -0.37 -14.37 6.14
CA SER A 260 -1.02 -15.62 5.75
C SER A 260 -0.82 -16.73 6.80
N PHE A 261 -0.09 -16.44 7.87
CA PHE A 261 0.25 -17.39 8.92
C PHE A 261 -0.77 -17.32 10.06
N GLU A 262 -1.30 -18.47 10.46
CA GLU A 262 -1.96 -18.59 11.76
C GLU A 262 -0.88 -18.53 12.84
N ARG A 263 -0.92 -17.51 13.72
CA ARG A 263 -0.24 -17.59 15.01
C ARG A 263 -1.01 -18.63 15.83
N GLU A 264 -0.78 -19.91 15.56
CA GLU A 264 -1.26 -20.96 16.45
C GLU A 264 -0.62 -20.72 17.82
N VAL A 265 -1.43 -20.24 18.76
CA VAL A 265 -1.15 -20.40 20.19
C VAL A 265 -1.32 -21.88 20.52
N ARG A 266 -0.44 -22.72 19.99
CA ARG A 266 -0.27 -24.11 20.41
C ARG A 266 1.17 -24.26 20.84
N LYS A 267 1.34 -24.20 22.16
CA LYS A 267 2.52 -24.73 22.85
C LYS A 267 2.78 -26.15 22.31
N GLY A 268 3.86 -26.31 21.56
CA GLY A 268 4.50 -27.60 21.36
C GLY A 268 4.63 -28.04 19.91
N LYS A 269 5.90 -28.11 19.47
CA LYS A 269 6.46 -28.84 18.33
C LYS A 269 6.14 -28.34 16.93
N GLU A 270 7.06 -27.49 16.45
CA GLU A 270 7.83 -27.71 15.23
C GLU A 270 7.17 -28.59 14.15
N GLU A 271 6.56 -27.93 13.16
CA GLU A 271 6.68 -28.31 11.76
C GLU A 271 6.46 -27.06 10.90
N MET A 272 7.55 -26.60 10.31
CA MET A 272 7.60 -25.45 9.42
C MET A 272 6.91 -25.84 8.11
N LEU A 273 5.62 -25.50 7.94
CA LEU A 273 4.99 -25.50 6.63
C LEU A 273 5.57 -24.34 5.83
N THR A 274 6.76 -24.56 5.27
CA THR A 274 7.31 -23.70 4.24
C THR A 274 6.31 -23.64 3.09
N SER A 275 6.03 -22.41 2.68
CA SER A 275 5.34 -22.05 1.46
C SER A 275 5.63 -23.02 0.31
N ILE A 276 4.59 -23.38 -0.45
CA ILE A 276 4.69 -24.09 -1.73
C ILE A 276 5.89 -23.52 -2.52
N PRO A 277 6.86 -24.35 -2.94
CA PRO A 277 7.98 -23.87 -3.74
C PRO A 277 7.41 -23.15 -4.96
N PHE A 278 7.90 -21.95 -5.27
CA PHE A 278 7.47 -21.10 -6.41
C PHE A 278 6.16 -20.30 -6.26
N ALA A 279 5.42 -20.39 -5.14
CA ALA A 279 4.27 -19.50 -4.93
C ALA A 279 4.76 -18.09 -4.56
N ARG A 280 4.36 -17.07 -5.33
CA ARG A 280 4.72 -15.70 -4.99
C ARG A 280 3.93 -15.27 -3.74
N PRO A 281 4.45 -14.37 -2.88
CA PRO A 281 3.72 -13.86 -1.72
C PRO A 281 2.35 -13.22 -2.04
N GLN A 282 2.12 -12.83 -3.29
CA GLN A 282 0.85 -12.32 -3.83
C GLN A 282 -0.15 -13.41 -4.25
N ASP A 283 0.29 -14.67 -4.31
CA ASP A 283 -0.54 -15.83 -4.65
C ASP A 283 -1.22 -16.45 -3.42
N SER A 284 -0.89 -15.97 -2.21
CA SER A 284 -1.55 -16.38 -0.97
C SER A 284 -2.97 -15.82 -0.88
N GLY A 285 -3.88 -16.58 -0.27
CA GLY A 285 -5.24 -16.12 0.04
C GLY A 285 -5.23 -14.87 0.94
N PRO A 286 -6.36 -14.18 1.10
CA PRO A 286 -6.45 -13.14 2.13
C PRO A 286 -6.16 -13.73 3.51
N SER A 287 -5.63 -12.90 4.41
CA SER A 287 -5.39 -13.30 5.79
C SER A 287 -6.67 -13.81 6.47
N VAL A 288 -6.56 -14.86 7.27
CA VAL A 288 -7.69 -15.34 8.09
C VAL A 288 -8.14 -14.25 9.06
N ALA A 289 -7.21 -13.48 9.64
CA ALA A 289 -7.55 -12.44 10.61
C ALA A 289 -8.43 -11.35 9.99
N ILE A 290 -8.13 -10.90 8.76
CA ILE A 290 -8.96 -9.90 8.09
C ILE A 290 -10.31 -10.47 7.66
N VAL A 291 -10.35 -11.72 7.19
CA VAL A 291 -11.60 -12.41 6.83
C VAL A 291 -12.51 -12.55 8.06
N THR A 292 -11.96 -12.96 9.20
CA THR A 292 -12.69 -13.05 10.47
C THR A 292 -13.17 -11.67 10.93
N LYS A 293 -12.33 -10.63 10.80
CA LYS A 293 -12.72 -9.25 11.17
C LYS A 293 -13.90 -8.75 10.34
N VAL A 294 -13.87 -8.87 9.01
CA VAL A 294 -14.96 -8.38 8.14
C VAL A 294 -16.26 -9.17 8.33
N ASN A 295 -16.19 -10.48 8.56
CA ASN A 295 -17.36 -11.28 8.92
C ASN A 295 -17.95 -10.84 10.26
N ARG A 296 -17.10 -10.62 11.28
CA ARG A 296 -17.55 -10.12 12.58
C ARG A 296 -18.24 -8.75 12.45
N ILE A 297 -17.69 -7.85 11.64
CA ILE A 297 -18.32 -6.54 11.38
C ILE A 297 -19.72 -6.75 10.76
N GLN A 298 -19.85 -7.55 9.71
CA GLN A 298 -21.12 -7.82 9.04
C GLN A 298 -22.15 -8.52 9.94
N ASP A 299 -21.76 -9.61 10.58
CA ASP A 299 -22.68 -10.52 11.28
C ASP A 299 -23.01 -10.08 12.70
N GLN A 300 -22.17 -9.23 13.30
CA GLN A 300 -22.39 -8.72 14.66
C GLN A 300 -22.69 -7.22 14.65
N LEU A 301 -21.83 -6.39 14.05
CA LEU A 301 -21.96 -4.94 14.17
C LEU A 301 -23.03 -4.36 13.24
N VAL A 302 -23.00 -4.70 11.94
CA VAL A 302 -24.04 -4.25 11.00
C VAL A 302 -25.40 -4.79 11.46
N LYS A 303 -25.49 -6.08 11.79
CA LYS A 303 -26.73 -6.68 12.34
C LYS A 303 -27.23 -5.96 13.60
N LYS A 304 -26.34 -5.59 14.53
CA LYS A 304 -26.71 -4.86 15.77
C LYS A 304 -27.28 -3.48 15.46
N HIS A 305 -26.70 -2.75 14.51
CA HIS A 305 -27.06 -1.36 14.23
C HIS A 305 -28.14 -1.21 13.16
N ASP A 306 -28.27 -2.17 12.25
CA ASP A 306 -29.24 -2.19 11.15
C ASP A 306 -29.50 -3.61 10.64
N VAL A 307 -30.50 -4.27 11.25
CA VAL A 307 -30.90 -5.64 10.90
C VAL A 307 -31.42 -5.73 9.46
N GLU A 308 -32.12 -4.71 8.98
CA GLU A 308 -32.70 -4.69 7.63
C GLU A 308 -31.60 -4.69 6.56
N LEU A 309 -30.59 -3.81 6.73
CA LEU A 309 -29.45 -3.76 5.82
C LEU A 309 -28.65 -5.08 5.84
N HIS A 310 -28.41 -5.63 7.02
CA HIS A 310 -27.75 -6.92 7.17
C HIS A 310 -28.51 -8.04 6.43
N MET A 311 -29.83 -8.16 6.66
CA MET A 311 -30.66 -9.15 5.99
C MET A 311 -30.70 -8.94 4.47
N HIS A 312 -30.73 -7.69 4.00
CA HIS A 312 -30.73 -7.37 2.59
C HIS A 312 -29.45 -7.85 1.88
N LEU A 313 -28.28 -7.49 2.43
CA LEU A 313 -26.99 -7.94 1.88
C LEU A 313 -26.86 -9.47 1.89
N ASN A 314 -27.36 -10.14 2.94
CA ASN A 314 -27.36 -11.59 3.03
C ASN A 314 -28.31 -12.24 2.01
N ARG A 315 -29.51 -11.68 1.79
CA ARG A 315 -30.45 -12.16 0.76
C ARG A 315 -29.90 -12.03 -0.65
N LEU A 316 -29.09 -10.99 -0.88
CA LEU A 316 -28.37 -10.81 -2.14
C LEU A 316 -27.09 -11.66 -2.23
N GLU A 317 -26.76 -12.45 -1.20
CA GLU A 317 -25.55 -13.27 -1.13
C GLU A 317 -24.25 -12.45 -1.32
N ILE A 318 -24.25 -11.18 -0.90
CA ILE A 318 -23.07 -10.32 -0.97
C ILE A 318 -22.18 -10.58 0.24
N ALA A 319 -21.15 -11.39 0.03
CA ALA A 319 -20.18 -11.71 1.06
C ALA A 319 -19.32 -10.48 1.43
N PRO A 320 -19.13 -10.16 2.73
CA PRO A 320 -18.42 -8.96 3.17
C PRO A 320 -16.95 -8.93 2.74
N GLN A 321 -16.35 -10.09 2.44
CA GLN A 321 -14.98 -10.20 1.96
C GLN A 321 -14.75 -9.50 0.63
N ILE A 322 -15.79 -9.40 -0.21
CA ILE A 322 -15.69 -8.88 -1.58
C ILE A 322 -15.25 -7.41 -1.57
N TYR A 323 -15.81 -6.61 -0.66
CA TYR A 323 -15.51 -5.18 -0.52
C TYR A 323 -14.68 -4.88 0.75
N GLY A 324 -14.97 -5.58 1.85
CA GLY A 324 -14.49 -5.22 3.16
C GLY A 324 -13.01 -5.51 3.43
N ILE A 325 -12.43 -6.52 2.76
CA ILE A 325 -10.99 -6.82 2.90
C ILE A 325 -10.17 -5.60 2.46
N ARG A 326 -10.50 -5.00 1.32
CA ARG A 326 -9.79 -3.82 0.82
C ARG A 326 -9.95 -2.63 1.76
N TRP A 327 -11.19 -2.37 2.21
CA TRP A 327 -11.50 -1.27 3.12
C TRP A 327 -10.68 -1.33 4.41
N VAL A 328 -10.66 -2.49 5.07
CA VAL A 328 -9.94 -2.67 6.34
C VAL A 328 -8.43 -2.71 6.13
N ARG A 329 -7.95 -3.50 5.15
CA ARG A 329 -6.50 -3.71 4.94
C ARG A 329 -5.75 -2.43 4.59
N LEU A 330 -6.40 -1.55 3.84
CA LEU A 330 -5.81 -0.30 3.35
C LEU A 330 -6.26 0.91 4.18
N LEU A 331 -6.88 0.68 5.33
CA LEU A 331 -7.42 1.72 6.21
C LEU A 331 -8.22 2.78 5.42
N PHE A 332 -9.10 2.29 4.54
CA PHE A 332 -9.97 3.06 3.65
C PHE A 332 -9.26 3.94 2.60
N GLY A 333 -7.96 3.72 2.36
CA GLY A 333 -7.14 4.53 1.45
C GLY A 333 -7.56 4.55 -0.01
N ARG A 334 -8.48 3.65 -0.41
CA ARG A 334 -9.07 3.61 -1.75
C ARG A 334 -10.52 4.10 -1.80
N GLU A 335 -11.14 4.39 -0.66
CA GLU A 335 -12.53 4.87 -0.58
C GLU A 335 -12.59 6.39 -0.40
N PHE A 336 -11.52 6.98 0.14
CA PHE A 336 -11.42 8.41 0.39
C PHE A 336 -10.26 9.04 -0.39
N PRO A 337 -10.45 10.23 -0.98
CA PRO A 337 -9.34 11.04 -1.48
C PRO A 337 -8.30 11.29 -0.39
N LEU A 338 -7.02 11.45 -0.75
CA LEU A 338 -5.93 11.52 0.22
C LEU A 338 -6.20 12.54 1.36
N GLN A 339 -6.70 13.73 1.05
CA GLN A 339 -6.94 14.75 2.09
C GLN A 339 -8.01 14.32 3.11
N ASP A 340 -9.06 13.62 2.69
CA ASP A 340 -10.08 13.09 3.59
C ASP A 340 -9.57 11.84 4.31
N LEU A 341 -8.79 11.00 3.63
CA LEU A 341 -8.11 9.85 4.22
C LEU A 341 -7.22 10.28 5.40
N LEU A 342 -6.47 11.37 5.27
CA LEU A 342 -5.64 11.87 6.36
C LEU A 342 -6.47 12.28 7.58
N VAL A 343 -7.67 12.82 7.39
CA VAL A 343 -8.60 13.16 8.50
C VAL A 343 -9.17 11.89 9.14
N VAL A 344 -9.46 10.86 8.34
CA VAL A 344 -9.84 9.54 8.86
C VAL A 344 -8.71 8.97 9.73
N TRP A 345 -7.46 9.08 9.27
CA TRP A 345 -6.30 8.57 10.01
C TRP A 345 -5.97 9.41 11.24
N ASP A 346 -6.18 10.72 11.21
CA ASP A 346 -6.12 11.59 12.39
C ASP A 346 -7.02 11.05 13.51
N ALA A 347 -8.27 10.70 13.18
CA ALA A 347 -9.22 10.14 14.14
C ALA A 347 -8.88 8.70 14.55
N LEU A 348 -8.49 7.83 13.61
CA LEU A 348 -8.09 6.45 13.90
C LEU A 348 -6.94 6.38 14.90
N PHE A 349 -5.87 7.15 14.65
CA PHE A 349 -4.69 7.13 15.50
C PHE A 349 -4.92 7.87 16.83
N ALA A 350 -5.64 8.98 16.82
CA ALA A 350 -6.00 9.70 18.06
C ALA A 350 -6.88 8.86 19.00
N ASP A 351 -7.71 7.99 18.44
CA ASP A 351 -8.57 7.10 19.19
C ASP A 351 -7.77 6.03 19.95
N SER A 352 -7.07 5.17 19.22
CA SER A 352 -6.28 4.09 19.80
C SER A 352 -5.32 3.49 18.77
N ILE A 353 -4.14 3.07 19.23
CA ILE A 353 -3.20 2.29 18.41
C ILE A 353 -3.78 0.94 17.95
N THR A 354 -4.79 0.40 18.65
CA THR A 354 -5.44 -0.89 18.33
C THR A 354 -6.28 -0.86 17.05
N LEU A 355 -6.57 0.32 16.49
CA LEU A 355 -7.38 0.52 15.28
C LEU A 355 -8.80 -0.06 15.38
N ASP A 356 -9.38 -0.14 16.58
CA ASP A 356 -10.74 -0.66 16.79
C ASP A 356 -11.82 0.22 16.15
N LEU A 357 -11.56 1.53 16.02
CA LEU A 357 -12.48 2.46 15.35
C LEU A 357 -12.71 2.11 13.86
N VAL A 358 -11.80 1.34 13.22
CA VAL A 358 -11.98 0.82 11.85
C VAL A 358 -13.30 0.07 11.71
N ASP A 359 -13.69 -0.72 12.71
CA ASP A 359 -14.93 -1.50 12.66
C ASP A 359 -16.17 -0.60 12.55
N TYR A 360 -16.16 0.53 13.25
CA TYR A 360 -17.29 1.43 13.31
C TYR A 360 -17.31 2.42 12.15
N ILE A 361 -16.15 2.80 11.61
CA ILE A 361 -16.07 3.54 10.35
C ILE A 361 -16.64 2.69 9.22
N PHE A 362 -16.31 1.40 9.17
CA PHE A 362 -16.88 0.45 8.22
C PHE A 362 -18.41 0.44 8.28
N VAL A 363 -18.99 0.30 9.48
CA VAL A 363 -20.45 0.32 9.66
C VAL A 363 -21.02 1.69 9.30
N ALA A 364 -20.39 2.79 9.71
CA ALA A 364 -20.83 4.14 9.37
C ALA A 364 -20.87 4.37 7.86
N MET A 365 -19.89 3.84 7.12
CA MET A 365 -19.85 3.88 5.66
C MET A 365 -21.00 3.11 5.01
N LEU A 366 -21.32 1.90 5.51
CA LEU A 366 -22.49 1.16 5.03
C LEU A 366 -23.80 1.91 5.33
N LEU A 367 -23.91 2.51 6.51
CA LEU A 367 -25.08 3.28 6.91
C LEU A 367 -25.20 4.62 6.18
N TYR A 368 -24.12 5.15 5.61
CA TYR A 368 -24.14 6.36 4.78
C TYR A 368 -24.83 6.09 3.44
N ILE A 369 -24.53 4.95 2.81
CA ILE A 369 -25.16 4.53 1.53
C ILE A 369 -26.39 3.63 1.72
N ARG A 370 -26.89 3.50 2.95
CA ARG A 370 -27.93 2.55 3.35
C ARG A 370 -29.13 2.53 2.41
N ASP A 371 -29.77 3.68 2.22
CA ASP A 371 -31.05 3.75 1.50
C ASP A 371 -30.87 3.37 0.02
N ALA A 372 -29.72 3.72 -0.56
CA ALA A 372 -29.36 3.29 -1.91
C ALA A 372 -29.12 1.78 -1.99
N LEU A 373 -28.51 1.15 -0.97
CA LEU A 373 -28.32 -0.31 -0.92
C LEU A 373 -29.66 -1.04 -0.79
N ILE A 374 -30.53 -0.61 0.14
CA ILE A 374 -31.85 -1.22 0.37
C ILE A 374 -32.73 -1.14 -0.89
N ALA A 375 -32.71 0.00 -1.59
CA ALA A 375 -33.49 0.21 -2.80
C ALA A 375 -32.92 -0.51 -4.05
N SER A 376 -31.76 -1.14 -3.92
CA SER A 376 -30.98 -1.68 -5.04
C SER A 376 -30.96 -3.20 -5.10
N ASN A 377 -30.71 -3.72 -6.31
CA ASN A 377 -30.43 -5.14 -6.55
C ASN A 377 -28.94 -5.49 -6.30
N PHE A 378 -28.61 -6.78 -6.39
CA PHE A 378 -27.23 -7.31 -6.25
C PHE A 378 -26.20 -6.47 -7.00
N GLN A 379 -26.49 -6.18 -8.27
CA GLN A 379 -25.56 -5.52 -9.17
C GLN A 379 -25.19 -4.11 -8.70
N THR A 380 -26.20 -3.32 -8.39
CA THR A 380 -26.02 -1.92 -7.99
C THR A 380 -25.37 -1.84 -6.61
N CYS A 381 -25.74 -2.75 -5.70
CA CYS A 381 -25.09 -2.88 -4.39
C CYS A 381 -23.60 -3.18 -4.53
N LEU A 382 -23.23 -4.15 -5.38
CA LEU A 382 -21.84 -4.48 -5.62
C LEU A 382 -21.08 -3.29 -6.23
N GLY A 383 -21.70 -2.58 -7.18
CA GLY A 383 -21.15 -1.34 -7.75
C GLY A 383 -20.85 -0.28 -6.69
N LEU A 384 -21.81 0.00 -5.79
CA LEU A 384 -21.67 0.96 -4.68
C LEU A 384 -20.58 0.55 -3.67
N LEU A 385 -20.49 -0.74 -3.33
CA LEU A 385 -19.54 -1.23 -2.33
C LEU A 385 -18.10 -1.30 -2.88
N MET A 386 -17.94 -1.61 -4.16
CA MET A 386 -16.62 -1.70 -4.79
C MET A 386 -16.08 -0.34 -5.24
N HIS A 387 -16.99 0.57 -5.62
CA HIS A 387 -16.69 1.94 -5.99
C HIS A 387 -17.45 2.87 -5.05
N TYR A 388 -16.90 3.07 -3.85
CA TYR A 388 -17.58 3.84 -2.82
C TYR A 388 -17.83 5.28 -3.29
N PRO A 389 -19.02 5.85 -3.07
CA PRO A 389 -19.31 7.21 -3.47
C PRO A 389 -18.46 8.24 -2.70
N PRO A 390 -18.16 9.39 -3.31
CA PRO A 390 -17.59 10.52 -2.59
C PRO A 390 -18.45 10.88 -1.37
N THR A 391 -17.79 11.04 -0.22
CA THR A 391 -18.45 11.44 1.03
C THR A 391 -18.36 12.95 1.18
N GLY A 392 -19.50 13.63 1.35
CA GLY A 392 -19.52 15.09 1.44
C GLY A 392 -18.87 15.63 2.72
N ASP A 393 -19.22 15.08 3.88
CA ASP A 393 -18.68 15.48 5.18
C ASP A 393 -18.06 14.28 5.92
N ILE A 394 -16.72 14.19 5.85
CA ILE A 394 -15.96 13.15 6.51
C ILE A 394 -16.06 13.23 8.04
N ASN A 395 -16.23 14.43 8.61
CA ASN A 395 -16.36 14.58 10.06
C ASN A 395 -17.70 14.02 10.53
N ALA A 396 -18.79 14.26 9.79
CA ALA A 396 -20.09 13.67 10.11
C ALA A 396 -20.03 12.13 10.09
N LEU A 397 -19.30 11.54 9.13
CA LEU A 397 -19.06 10.10 9.07
C LEU A 397 -18.30 9.60 10.31
N LEU A 398 -17.22 10.28 10.70
CA LEU A 398 -16.42 9.92 11.88
C LEU A 398 -17.21 10.07 13.19
N GLN A 399 -17.98 11.15 13.35
CA GLN A 399 -18.88 11.32 14.49
C GLN A 399 -19.93 10.20 14.55
N LYS A 400 -20.43 9.75 13.40
CA LYS A 400 -21.30 8.57 13.33
C LYS A 400 -20.60 7.29 13.76
N ALA A 401 -19.36 7.05 13.33
CA ALA A 401 -18.58 5.90 13.80
C ALA A 401 -18.39 5.91 15.33
N LEU A 402 -18.01 7.05 15.90
CA LEU A 402 -17.82 7.22 17.34
C LEU A 402 -19.12 7.01 18.12
N PHE A 403 -20.24 7.56 17.63
CA PHE A 403 -21.57 7.33 18.18
C PHE A 403 -21.99 5.86 18.13
N LEU A 404 -21.73 5.15 17.03
CA LEU A 404 -22.06 3.72 16.91
C LEU A 404 -21.29 2.86 17.93
N ARG A 405 -20.04 3.22 18.19
CA ARG A 405 -19.22 2.53 19.20
C ARG A 405 -19.70 2.80 20.62
N ASP A 406 -19.86 4.07 20.95
CA ASP A 406 -20.23 4.50 22.29
C ASP A 406 -21.25 5.64 22.24
N PRO A 407 -22.55 5.29 22.16
CA PRO A 407 -23.64 6.27 22.11
C PRO A 407 -23.79 7.11 23.38
N LYS A 408 -23.18 6.69 24.51
CA LYS A 408 -23.33 7.41 25.78
C LYS A 408 -22.41 8.61 25.87
N ASN A 409 -21.22 8.49 25.29
CA ASN A 409 -20.17 9.50 25.37
C ASN A 409 -20.05 10.37 24.10
N ASN A 410 -20.77 10.03 23.02
CA ASN A 410 -20.70 10.75 21.75
C ASN A 410 -22.09 11.28 21.35
N PRO A 411 -22.19 12.52 20.84
CA PRO A 411 -23.46 13.10 20.44
C PRO A 411 -24.03 12.38 19.21
N ARG A 412 -25.37 12.36 19.10
CA ARG A 412 -26.02 11.81 17.92
C ARG A 412 -25.66 12.66 16.69
N PRO A 413 -25.07 12.06 15.64
CA PRO A 413 -24.68 12.80 14.45
C PRO A 413 -25.90 13.28 13.67
N VAL A 414 -25.70 14.27 12.80
CA VAL A 414 -26.72 14.71 11.84
C VAL A 414 -27.01 13.56 10.88
N ASN A 415 -28.30 13.31 10.60
CA ASN A 415 -28.71 12.31 9.61
C ASN A 415 -28.37 12.83 8.20
N TYR A 416 -27.20 12.47 7.70
CA TYR A 416 -26.86 12.73 6.30
C TYR A 416 -27.54 11.68 5.41
N GLN A 417 -28.30 12.13 4.42
CA GLN A 417 -28.90 11.28 3.40
C GLN A 417 -28.03 11.30 2.15
N PHE A 418 -27.58 10.12 1.73
CA PHE A 418 -26.91 9.96 0.46
C PHE A 418 -27.92 10.18 -0.69
N GLN A 419 -27.73 11.25 -1.47
CA GLN A 419 -28.54 11.58 -2.65
C GLN A 419 -27.62 11.67 -3.87
N GLN A 420 -27.39 10.56 -4.55
CA GLN A 420 -26.70 10.53 -5.86
C GLN A 420 -27.46 9.67 -6.87
N ASN A 421 -27.20 9.95 -8.15
CA ASN A 421 -27.74 9.16 -9.27
C ASN A 421 -27.15 7.73 -9.25
N LEU A 422 -28.02 6.72 -9.11
CA LEU A 422 -27.64 5.30 -9.06
C LEU A 422 -27.14 4.73 -10.41
N ASP A 423 -27.38 5.40 -11.53
CA ASP A 423 -27.11 4.85 -12.87
C ASP A 423 -25.62 4.59 -13.14
N TYR A 424 -24.74 5.41 -12.56
CA TYR A 424 -23.29 5.17 -12.58
C TYR A 424 -22.94 3.83 -11.92
N TYR A 425 -23.49 3.56 -10.72
CA TYR A 425 -23.19 2.37 -9.94
C TYR A 425 -23.83 1.10 -10.52
N LYS A 426 -25.01 1.24 -11.14
CA LYS A 426 -25.63 0.15 -11.93
C LYS A 426 -24.69 -0.32 -13.04
N THR A 427 -24.15 0.64 -13.81
CA THR A 427 -23.25 0.36 -14.94
C THR A 427 -21.94 -0.26 -14.44
N ARG A 428 -21.36 0.29 -13.37
CA ARG A 428 -20.14 -0.27 -12.78
C ARG A 428 -20.33 -1.69 -12.27
N GLY A 429 -21.44 -1.98 -11.60
CA GLY A 429 -21.79 -3.35 -11.25
C GLY A 429 -21.83 -4.24 -12.50
N ALA A 430 -22.54 -3.82 -13.54
CA ALA A 430 -22.67 -4.54 -14.83
C ALA A 430 -21.33 -5.01 -15.37
N ASP A 431 -20.36 -4.10 -15.40
CA ASP A 431 -19.01 -4.39 -15.87
C ASP A 431 -18.28 -5.42 -15.01
N LEU A 432 -18.48 -5.40 -13.68
CA LEU A 432 -17.88 -6.37 -12.76
C LEU A 432 -18.44 -7.78 -13.03
N MET A 433 -19.75 -7.92 -13.18
CA MET A 433 -20.37 -9.22 -13.48
C MET A 433 -19.97 -9.75 -14.86
N ASN A 434 -19.91 -8.89 -15.88
CA ASN A 434 -19.52 -9.28 -17.23
C ASN A 434 -18.06 -9.75 -17.31
N LYS A 435 -17.17 -9.20 -16.47
CA LYS A 435 -15.78 -9.68 -16.34
C LYS A 435 -15.65 -11.02 -15.62
N THR A 436 -16.65 -11.41 -14.82
CA THR A 436 -16.68 -12.69 -14.09
C THR A 436 -17.41 -13.82 -14.84
N GLY A 437 -18.14 -13.50 -15.91
CA GLY A 437 -19.01 -14.45 -16.62
C GLY A 437 -18.57 -14.76 -18.05
N SER A 438 -17.81 -15.83 -18.23
CA SER A 438 -17.81 -16.63 -19.46
C SER A 438 -18.23 -18.06 -19.09
N GLY A 439 -19.47 -18.42 -19.48
CA GLY A 439 -19.90 -19.80 -19.67
C GLY A 439 -20.42 -20.58 -18.46
N THR A 440 -21.72 -20.89 -18.52
CA THR A 440 -22.47 -22.00 -17.87
C THR A 440 -23.08 -21.79 -16.47
N LYS A 441 -24.36 -22.17 -16.39
CA LYS A 441 -25.29 -22.09 -15.25
C LYS A 441 -24.69 -22.73 -13.99
N ALA A 442 -24.56 -21.97 -12.90
CA ALA A 442 -24.09 -22.48 -11.61
C ALA A 442 -25.27 -22.73 -10.64
N ALA A 443 -25.23 -23.91 -10.01
CA ALA A 443 -26.09 -24.35 -8.91
C ALA A 443 -25.79 -23.55 -7.61
N PRO A 444 -26.67 -23.56 -6.59
CA PRO A 444 -26.53 -22.70 -5.42
C PRO A 444 -25.21 -22.93 -4.66
N ILE A 445 -24.59 -21.82 -4.29
CA ILE A 445 -23.19 -21.74 -3.81
C ILE A 445 -23.10 -22.20 -2.35
N ASN A 446 -22.27 -23.21 -2.10
CA ASN A 446 -21.99 -23.73 -0.77
C ASN A 446 -20.92 -22.86 -0.07
N ILE A 447 -21.29 -22.28 1.08
CA ILE A 447 -20.56 -21.23 1.84
C ILE A 447 -19.14 -21.63 2.26
N ASN A 448 -18.82 -22.92 2.30
CA ASN A 448 -17.47 -23.41 2.65
C ASN A 448 -16.46 -23.41 1.50
N LYS A 449 -16.86 -22.97 0.29
CA LYS A 449 -15.96 -22.77 -0.84
C LYS A 449 -16.26 -21.43 -1.50
N VAL A 450 -15.83 -20.33 -0.87
CA VAL A 450 -15.66 -19.06 -1.58
C VAL A 450 -14.72 -19.33 -2.75
N SER A 451 -15.28 -19.40 -3.95
CA SER A 451 -14.57 -19.84 -5.14
C SER A 451 -13.30 -19.02 -5.32
N SER A 452 -12.17 -19.69 -5.55
CA SER A 452 -10.87 -19.08 -5.84
C SER A 452 -10.96 -18.01 -6.94
N SER A 453 -11.97 -18.08 -7.81
CA SER A 453 -12.31 -17.07 -8.82
C SER A 453 -12.79 -15.72 -8.26
N LEU A 454 -13.60 -15.66 -7.20
CA LEU A 454 -14.02 -14.40 -6.57
C LEU A 454 -12.91 -13.80 -5.69
N LEU A 455 -12.11 -14.66 -5.05
CA LEU A 455 -10.95 -14.23 -4.26
C LEU A 455 -9.79 -13.74 -5.14
N SER A 456 -9.58 -14.35 -6.31
CA SER A 456 -8.63 -13.84 -7.32
C SER A 456 -9.09 -12.50 -7.93
N PHE A 457 -10.40 -12.24 -7.96
CA PHE A 457 -10.94 -10.93 -8.32
C PHE A 457 -10.61 -9.86 -7.26
N GLY A 458 -10.75 -10.18 -5.97
CA GLY A 458 -10.26 -9.33 -4.87
C GLY A 458 -8.77 -8.96 -5.02
N ARG A 459 -7.91 -9.88 -5.48
CA ARG A 459 -6.49 -9.59 -5.78
C ARG A 459 -6.32 -8.60 -6.93
N LYS A 460 -7.15 -8.68 -7.98
CA LYS A 460 -7.16 -7.73 -9.09
C LYS A 460 -7.67 -6.35 -8.69
N LEU A 461 -8.53 -6.24 -7.69
CA LEU A 461 -9.09 -4.97 -7.19
C LEU A 461 -8.11 -4.15 -6.33
N ILE A 462 -7.05 -4.77 -5.82
CA ILE A 462 -5.90 -4.07 -5.18
C ILE A 462 -4.93 -3.54 -6.26
N SER A 463 -5.09 -3.95 -7.53
CA SER A 463 -4.32 -3.41 -8.65
C SER A 463 -5.13 -2.34 -9.38
N PRO A 464 -4.59 -1.12 -9.62
CA PRO A 464 -5.30 -0.12 -10.42
C PRO A 464 -5.53 -0.63 -11.84
N ALA A 465 -6.72 -0.34 -12.38
CA ALA A 465 -7.10 -0.69 -13.74
C ALA A 465 -6.36 0.20 -14.74
N VAL A 466 -5.61 -0.40 -15.67
CA VAL A 466 -5.08 0.31 -16.84
C VAL A 466 -5.86 -0.14 -18.06
N SER A 467 -6.50 0.83 -18.71
CA SER A 467 -7.05 0.76 -20.06
C SER A 467 -5.94 0.39 -21.06
N GLY A 468 -6.21 -0.62 -21.89
CA GLY A 468 -5.22 -1.26 -22.75
C GLY A 468 -4.54 -0.33 -23.75
N VAL A 469 -3.23 -0.52 -23.89
CA VAL A 469 -2.49 -0.22 -25.12
C VAL A 469 -1.85 -1.55 -25.55
N SER A 470 -2.40 -2.12 -26.61
CA SER A 470 -1.91 -3.30 -27.30
C SER A 470 -0.66 -2.96 -28.11
N GLY A 471 0.50 -3.48 -27.69
CA GLY A 471 1.72 -3.52 -28.48
C GLY A 471 2.22 -4.97 -28.55
N GLY A 472 1.91 -5.66 -29.65
CA GLY A 472 2.30 -7.04 -29.88
C GLY A 472 3.76 -7.16 -30.31
N VAL A 473 4.47 -8.13 -29.74
CA VAL A 473 5.69 -8.70 -30.32
C VAL A 473 5.58 -10.21 -30.16
N SER A 474 5.37 -10.90 -31.28
CA SER A 474 5.43 -12.36 -31.39
C SER A 474 6.83 -12.80 -31.80
N PRO A 475 7.38 -13.90 -31.26
CA PRO A 475 8.45 -14.62 -31.92
C PRO A 475 7.89 -15.64 -32.92
N ILE A 476 8.61 -15.74 -34.03
CA ILE A 476 8.39 -16.50 -35.25
C ILE A 476 8.81 -17.98 -35.09
N ASN A 477 7.98 -18.88 -35.66
CA ASN A 477 8.18 -20.22 -36.25
C ASN A 477 9.03 -21.28 -35.49
N SER A 478 8.66 -22.56 -35.45
CA SER A 478 8.35 -23.38 -36.63
C SER A 478 7.54 -24.62 -36.26
N GLU A 479 6.49 -24.87 -37.05
CA GLU A 479 5.68 -26.09 -37.09
C GLU A 479 6.45 -27.27 -37.70
N VAL A 480 6.18 -28.50 -37.24
CA VAL A 480 5.99 -29.64 -38.15
C VAL A 480 4.84 -30.49 -37.61
N TYR A 481 3.78 -30.59 -38.41
CA TYR A 481 2.63 -31.47 -38.27
C TYR A 481 2.99 -32.94 -38.55
N ALA A 482 2.38 -33.87 -37.81
CA ALA A 482 1.89 -35.13 -38.39
C ALA A 482 0.76 -35.71 -37.51
N SER A 483 -0.35 -36.00 -38.18
CA SER A 483 -1.67 -36.36 -37.68
C SER A 483 -1.86 -37.85 -37.40
N SER A 484 -2.64 -38.12 -36.34
CA SER A 484 -3.65 -39.20 -36.16
C SER A 484 -3.32 -40.64 -36.56
N THR A 485 -3.39 -41.56 -35.60
CA THR A 485 -4.38 -42.67 -35.54
C THR A 485 -4.12 -43.58 -34.33
N SER A 486 -5.17 -43.80 -33.52
CA SER A 486 -5.32 -44.94 -32.60
C SER A 486 -5.73 -46.18 -33.43
N PRO A 487 -5.65 -47.47 -32.98
CA PRO A 487 -6.06 -47.89 -31.63
C PRO A 487 -5.39 -49.16 -31.01
N THR A 488 -5.75 -49.40 -29.73
CA THR A 488 -6.04 -50.69 -29.05
C THR A 488 -4.96 -51.75 -28.72
N SER A 489 -4.77 -51.90 -27.40
CA SER A 489 -4.79 -53.12 -26.56
C SER A 489 -3.88 -54.31 -26.88
N THR A 490 -3.04 -54.73 -25.93
CA THR A 490 -3.25 -55.93 -25.07
C THR A 490 -2.05 -56.23 -24.13
N SER A 491 -2.37 -56.38 -22.84
CA SER A 491 -1.86 -57.30 -21.79
C SER A 491 -0.39 -57.80 -21.71
N PHE A 492 0.24 -57.45 -20.57
CA PHE A 492 0.91 -58.29 -19.52
C PHE A 492 2.16 -59.19 -19.87
N PRO A 493 2.92 -59.73 -18.89
CA PRO A 493 3.85 -59.07 -17.96
C PRO A 493 5.20 -59.85 -17.77
N SER A 494 6.05 -59.42 -16.82
CA SER A 494 7.13 -60.18 -16.14
C SER A 494 8.37 -60.57 -16.98
N ALA A 495 9.61 -60.65 -16.48
CA ALA A 495 10.22 -60.45 -15.18
C ALA A 495 11.77 -60.37 -15.34
N ALA A 496 12.43 -59.87 -14.29
CA ALA A 496 13.77 -60.23 -13.81
C ALA A 496 15.03 -59.91 -14.66
N VAL A 497 15.78 -58.85 -14.27
CA VAL A 497 17.01 -58.86 -13.40
C VAL A 497 17.91 -60.11 -13.52
N PRO A 498 19.28 -60.11 -13.40
CA PRO A 498 20.25 -59.08 -12.95
C PRO A 498 21.61 -59.02 -13.74
N ILE A 499 22.58 -58.28 -13.16
CA ILE A 499 24.03 -58.60 -13.02
C ILE A 499 25.03 -57.69 -13.79
N LEU A 500 25.70 -56.83 -13.01
CA LEU A 500 27.02 -56.20 -13.18
C LEU A 500 28.15 -57.25 -13.11
N PRO A 501 29.33 -57.09 -13.76
CA PRO A 501 30.39 -56.27 -13.12
C PRO A 501 31.38 -55.54 -14.08
N ASP A 502 32.07 -54.56 -13.49
CA ASP A 502 33.23 -53.76 -13.95
C ASP A 502 34.50 -54.59 -14.33
N PRO A 503 35.71 -53.99 -14.51
CA PRO A 503 36.29 -53.01 -15.46
C PRO A 503 37.52 -53.70 -16.16
N PRO A 504 38.75 -53.13 -16.45
CA PRO A 504 39.29 -51.76 -16.56
C PRO A 504 40.24 -51.50 -17.79
N THR A 505 40.87 -50.31 -17.78
CA THR A 505 42.26 -49.97 -18.18
C THR A 505 42.70 -49.61 -19.62
N ALA A 506 43.31 -48.42 -19.68
CA ALA A 506 44.59 -48.04 -20.32
C ALA A 506 44.66 -47.56 -21.79
N ALA A 507 45.28 -46.37 -21.92
CA ALA A 507 45.81 -45.67 -23.11
C ALA A 507 47.05 -46.42 -23.72
N PRO A 508 47.87 -45.92 -24.69
CA PRO A 508 47.93 -44.59 -25.34
C PRO A 508 48.37 -44.54 -26.85
N THR A 509 48.53 -43.31 -27.36
CA THR A 509 49.57 -42.79 -28.31
C THR A 509 49.52 -42.90 -29.84
N GLN A 510 49.97 -41.78 -30.45
CA GLN A 510 50.59 -41.53 -31.78
C GLN A 510 49.66 -41.31 -33.00
N SER A 511 49.92 -40.43 -33.99
CA SER A 511 50.71 -39.20 -34.19
C SER A 511 50.56 -38.80 -35.68
N GLN A 512 50.10 -37.56 -35.99
CA GLN A 512 50.41 -36.62 -37.12
C GLN A 512 50.52 -37.11 -38.61
N PRO A 513 50.35 -36.27 -39.68
CA PRO A 513 50.84 -34.87 -39.80
C PRO A 513 50.04 -33.82 -40.63
N HIS A 514 50.60 -32.62 -40.57
CA HIS A 514 50.42 -31.31 -41.23
C HIS A 514 49.79 -31.16 -42.64
N ASN A 515 49.05 -30.05 -42.87
CA ASN A 515 49.60 -28.89 -43.60
C ASN A 515 48.79 -27.57 -43.52
N TYR A 516 49.54 -26.48 -43.75
CA TYR A 516 49.35 -25.05 -43.46
C TYR A 516 48.39 -24.25 -44.38
N ARG A 517 47.80 -23.16 -43.85
CA ARG A 517 47.89 -21.82 -44.47
C ARG A 517 47.66 -20.69 -43.43
N LEU A 518 48.39 -19.59 -43.61
CA LEU A 518 48.74 -18.56 -42.64
C LEU A 518 48.45 -17.15 -43.22
N LEU A 519 48.45 -16.14 -42.32
CA LEU A 519 48.49 -14.67 -42.50
C LEU A 519 47.11 -13.97 -42.40
N LYS A 520 46.89 -12.88 -41.64
CA LYS A 520 47.77 -11.99 -40.86
C LYS A 520 46.92 -10.97 -40.05
N SER A 521 47.34 -10.69 -38.80
CA SER A 521 47.56 -9.36 -38.13
C SER A 521 46.54 -8.21 -38.30
N GLU A 522 46.10 -7.42 -37.31
CA GLU A 522 46.81 -6.58 -36.30
C GLU A 522 45.77 -6.16 -35.21
N SER A 523 46.03 -6.31 -33.91
CA SER A 523 46.64 -5.36 -32.93
C SER A 523 45.73 -4.24 -32.37
N MET A 524 45.65 -4.22 -31.03
CA MET A 524 45.08 -3.21 -30.11
C MET A 524 45.66 -1.79 -30.27
N PRO A 525 45.06 -0.79 -29.59
CA PRO A 525 45.78 -0.24 -28.43
C PRO A 525 44.93 0.07 -27.18
N GLN A 526 45.58 -0.08 -26.02
CA GLN A 526 45.22 0.54 -24.74
C GLN A 526 45.84 1.95 -24.61
N LEU A 527 45.21 2.85 -23.84
CA LEU A 527 45.83 3.98 -23.10
C LEU A 527 44.79 4.55 -22.13
N LYS A 528 44.89 4.35 -20.80
CA LYS A 528 45.63 5.12 -19.75
C LYS A 528 45.26 6.61 -19.60
N THR A 529 44.55 6.89 -18.49
CA THR A 529 44.82 7.89 -17.43
C THR A 529 45.04 9.38 -17.79
N HIS A 530 44.21 10.29 -17.25
CA HIS A 530 44.70 11.43 -16.43
C HIS A 530 43.61 12.17 -15.63
N LEU A 531 44.07 12.72 -14.50
CA LEU A 531 43.42 13.46 -13.43
C LEU A 531 43.64 14.99 -13.63
N LEU A 532 42.98 15.82 -12.80
CA LEU A 532 43.11 17.30 -12.57
C LEU A 532 42.12 18.18 -13.37
N ALA A 533 41.21 18.97 -12.78
CA ALA A 533 41.22 20.02 -11.74
C ALA A 533 41.25 21.45 -12.33
N LEU A 534 40.38 22.31 -11.77
CA LEU A 534 40.23 23.78 -11.89
C LEU A 534 39.50 24.32 -13.16
N VAL A 535 38.28 24.87 -12.99
CA VAL A 535 37.97 26.27 -12.62
C VAL A 535 36.64 26.30 -11.88
#